data_AF-A0A957HYU7-F1
#
_entry.id   AF-A0A957HYU7-F1
#
_cell.length_a   1.000
_cell.length_b   1.000
_cell.length_c   1.000
_cell.angle_alpha   90.00
_cell.angle_beta   90.00
_cell.angle_gamma   90.00
#
_symmetry.space_group_name_H-M   'P 1'
#
loop_
_entity.id
_entity.type
_entity.pdbx_description
1 polymer ?
#
loop_
_entity_poly.entity_id
_entity_poly.type
_entity_poly.pdbx_seq_one_letter_code
_entity_poly.pdbx_strand_id
1 'polypeptide(L)'
;MNESSPNSITCETAVSHLMAYVKGDLSPEWQRAIQQHIVGCDACAQAVQEARLLDTELSAVGRRQRPILSPEASQRIQEQVYRRMRRALFLHRTRDAVQMAGAFAVTAVSLVILALFGGQWLQFIASPNPTPPVTAVTIETLAATEAVSAETAVDSDPTSLPPLDIPIEADNSLTASQQLVPQPAPAPTVPIYWANLQTLTPGSDPAEIAGELFTAALAGDRETLGQLFVAMRAPRQPTLRMWLMFYRRCLSSSVVPNLQYHVVPADPKLIARVDVYNGDQFVGEVKMRRINNEWFTVFTSYPTVKGCYINP
;
A
#
# COMPACT_ATOMS: atom_id res chain seq x y z
N MET A 1 -19.16 11.00 5.23
CA MET A 1 -18.71 10.05 4.19
C MET A 1 -19.96 9.29 3.78
N ASN A 2 -20.44 9.48 2.55
CA ASN A 2 -21.61 8.76 2.06
C ASN A 2 -21.15 7.34 1.71
N GLU A 3 -21.48 6.38 2.56
CA GLU A 3 -21.30 4.95 2.28
C GLU A 3 -22.35 4.55 1.25
N SER A 4 -21.95 4.50 -0.01
CA SER A 4 -22.74 3.94 -1.10
C SER A 4 -23.06 2.47 -0.76
N SER A 5 -24.35 2.13 -0.69
CA SER A 5 -24.81 0.77 -0.43
C SER A 5 -24.21 -0.22 -1.46
N PRO A 6 -23.63 -1.35 -1.03
CA PRO A 6 -22.85 -2.25 -1.89
C PRO A 6 -23.73 -3.24 -2.66
N ASN A 7 -24.64 -2.74 -3.51
CA ASN A 7 -25.51 -3.61 -4.30
C ASN A 7 -24.81 -4.27 -5.51
N SER A 8 -23.61 -3.84 -5.87
CA SER A 8 -22.75 -4.55 -6.81
C SER A 8 -21.28 -4.33 -6.44
N ILE A 9 -20.64 -5.37 -5.91
CA ILE A 9 -19.21 -5.35 -5.61
C ILE A 9 -18.46 -5.83 -6.85
N THR A 10 -17.53 -5.01 -7.32
CA THR A 10 -16.58 -5.38 -8.38
C THR A 10 -15.39 -6.15 -7.78
N CYS A 11 -14.67 -6.91 -8.60
CA CYS A 11 -13.47 -7.62 -8.14
C CYS A 11 -12.43 -6.68 -7.51
N GLU A 12 -12.28 -5.47 -8.05
CA GLU A 12 -11.36 -4.46 -7.50
C GLU A 12 -11.75 -4.05 -6.08
N THR A 13 -13.05 -3.80 -5.83
CA THR A 13 -13.56 -3.51 -4.50
C THR A 13 -13.45 -4.71 -3.57
N ALA A 14 -13.73 -5.93 -4.05
CA ALA A 14 -13.55 -7.13 -3.23
C ALA A 14 -12.08 -7.31 -2.80
N VAL A 15 -11.13 -7.07 -3.72
CA VAL A 15 -9.68 -7.17 -3.44
C VAL A 15 -9.21 -6.11 -2.46
N SER A 16 -9.69 -4.86 -2.56
CA SER A 16 -9.30 -3.79 -1.64
C SER A 16 -9.77 -4.03 -0.20
N HIS A 17 -10.90 -4.74 -0.02
CA HIS A 17 -11.47 -5.10 1.28
C HIS A 17 -11.11 -6.53 1.75
N LEU A 18 -10.35 -7.30 0.96
CA LEU A 18 -10.02 -8.70 1.21
C LEU A 18 -9.35 -8.92 2.58
N MET A 19 -8.39 -8.08 2.94
CA MET A 19 -7.66 -8.22 4.20
C MET A 19 -8.54 -7.96 5.44
N ALA A 20 -9.45 -6.98 5.34
CA ALA A 20 -10.42 -6.73 6.40
C ALA A 20 -11.45 -7.87 6.49
N TYR A 21 -11.87 -8.44 5.35
CA TYR A 21 -12.74 -9.61 5.31
C TYR A 21 -12.10 -10.83 5.99
N VAL A 22 -10.84 -11.14 5.68
CA VAL A 22 -10.10 -12.27 6.28
C VAL A 22 -9.96 -12.11 7.80
N LYS A 23 -9.77 -10.89 8.28
CA LYS A 23 -9.63 -10.59 9.72
C LYS A 23 -10.96 -10.47 10.48
N GLY A 24 -12.08 -10.39 9.76
CA GLY A 24 -13.40 -10.14 10.37
C GLY A 24 -13.60 -8.68 10.80
N ASP A 25 -12.86 -7.74 10.23
CA ASP A 25 -12.89 -6.31 10.57
C ASP A 25 -13.88 -5.51 9.70
N LEU A 26 -14.74 -6.19 8.93
CA LEU A 26 -15.77 -5.55 8.10
C LEU A 26 -17.11 -5.45 8.82
N SER A 27 -17.91 -4.45 8.44
CA SER A 27 -19.30 -4.40 8.89
C SER A 27 -20.10 -5.61 8.35
N PRO A 28 -21.17 -6.05 9.03
CA PRO A 28 -21.93 -7.24 8.62
C PRO A 28 -22.57 -7.15 7.22
N GLU A 29 -22.83 -5.93 6.72
CA GLU A 29 -23.30 -5.67 5.35
C GLU A 29 -22.19 -5.92 4.32
N TRP A 30 -20.99 -5.37 4.53
CA TRP A 30 -19.83 -5.57 3.66
C TRP A 30 -19.38 -7.02 3.65
N GLN A 31 -19.41 -7.69 4.80
CA GLN A 31 -19.05 -9.09 4.90
C GLN A 31 -20.00 -9.98 4.07
N ARG A 32 -21.31 -9.72 4.11
CA ARG A 32 -22.30 -10.43 3.28
C ARG A 32 -22.11 -10.15 1.79
N ALA A 33 -21.90 -8.89 1.41
CA ALA A 33 -21.74 -8.51 0.02
C ALA A 33 -20.45 -9.12 -0.60
N ILE A 34 -19.33 -9.09 0.13
CA ILE A 34 -18.09 -9.74 -0.31
C ILE A 34 -18.24 -11.26 -0.34
N GLN A 35 -18.91 -11.86 0.65
CA GLN A 35 -19.18 -13.29 0.65
C GLN A 35 -20.01 -13.73 -0.56
N GLN A 36 -21.05 -12.97 -0.92
CA GLN A 36 -21.85 -13.21 -2.12
C GLN A 36 -20.98 -13.12 -3.39
N HIS A 37 -20.10 -12.11 -3.48
CA HIS A 37 -19.18 -11.96 -4.60
C HIS A 37 -18.20 -13.16 -4.72
N ILE A 38 -17.61 -13.60 -3.60
CA ILE A 38 -16.66 -14.72 -3.56
C ILE A 38 -17.31 -16.02 -4.05
N VAL A 39 -18.57 -16.28 -3.70
CA VAL A 39 -19.30 -17.47 -4.16
C VAL A 39 -19.47 -17.50 -5.68
N GLY A 40 -19.51 -16.33 -6.34
CA GLY A 40 -19.65 -16.21 -7.79
C GLY A 40 -18.36 -15.92 -8.56
N CYS A 41 -17.20 -15.85 -7.90
CA CYS A 41 -15.94 -15.42 -8.51
C CYS A 41 -14.75 -16.24 -8.01
N ASP A 42 -14.32 -17.22 -8.80
CA ASP A 42 -13.23 -18.15 -8.46
C ASP A 42 -11.91 -17.44 -8.17
N ALA A 43 -11.58 -16.39 -8.93
CA ALA A 43 -10.36 -15.60 -8.71
C ALA A 43 -10.34 -14.95 -7.33
N CYS A 44 -11.48 -14.39 -6.88
CA CYS A 44 -11.60 -13.82 -5.55
C CYS A 44 -11.61 -14.91 -4.47
N ALA A 45 -12.23 -16.06 -4.72
CA ALA A 45 -12.18 -17.21 -3.80
C ALA A 45 -10.75 -17.71 -3.56
N GLN A 46 -9.97 -17.86 -4.64
CA GLN A 46 -8.56 -18.22 -4.56
C GLN A 46 -7.75 -17.16 -3.79
N ALA A 47 -7.96 -15.88 -4.08
CA ALA A 47 -7.27 -14.79 -3.37
C ALA A 47 -7.56 -14.80 -1.85
N VAL A 48 -8.81 -15.10 -1.44
CA VAL A 48 -9.15 -15.27 -0.01
C VAL A 48 -8.41 -16.45 0.60
N GLN A 49 -8.34 -17.59 -0.11
CA GLN A 49 -7.64 -18.77 0.37
C GLN A 49 -6.13 -18.51 0.55
N GLU A 50 -5.50 -17.87 -0.44
CA GLU A 50 -4.09 -17.46 -0.35
C GLU A 50 -3.85 -16.48 0.80
N ALA A 51 -4.72 -15.49 0.98
CA ALA A 51 -4.62 -14.54 2.08
C ALA A 51 -4.77 -15.23 3.46
N ARG A 52 -5.66 -16.21 3.60
CA ARG A 52 -5.82 -17.02 4.83
C ARG A 52 -4.57 -17.85 5.12
N LEU A 53 -4.00 -18.50 4.10
CA LEU A 53 -2.76 -19.26 4.26
C LEU A 53 -1.62 -18.35 4.74
N LEU A 54 -1.45 -17.19 4.11
CA LEU A 54 -0.43 -16.23 4.50
C LEU A 54 -0.64 -15.71 5.94
N ASP A 55 -1.88 -15.42 6.34
CA ASP A 55 -2.19 -14.98 7.71
C ASP A 55 -1.87 -16.07 8.74
N THR A 56 -2.15 -17.34 8.43
CA THR A 56 -1.80 -18.46 9.32
C THR A 56 -0.29 -18.64 9.46
N GLU A 57 0.47 -18.49 8.36
CA GLU A 57 1.93 -18.58 8.37
C GLU A 57 2.56 -17.42 9.15
N LEU A 58 2.13 -16.18 8.88
CA LEU A 58 2.57 -15.00 9.61
C LEU A 58 2.23 -15.09 11.11
N SER A 59 1.05 -15.61 11.45
CA SER A 59 0.66 -15.87 12.83
C SER A 59 1.51 -16.95 13.50
N ALA A 60 1.89 -18.01 12.77
CA ALA A 60 2.81 -19.03 13.27
C ALA A 60 4.22 -18.47 13.52
N VAL A 61 4.75 -17.67 12.58
CA VAL A 61 6.03 -16.98 12.74
C VAL A 61 5.98 -16.00 13.91
N GLY A 62 4.90 -15.21 14.00
CA GLY A 62 4.67 -14.29 15.11
C GLY A 62 4.63 -14.99 16.46
N ARG A 63 4.03 -16.19 16.55
CA ARG A 63 4.05 -17.00 17.79
C ARG A 63 5.44 -17.52 18.14
N ARG A 64 6.24 -17.93 17.15
CA ARG A 64 7.63 -18.41 17.36
C ARG A 64 8.58 -17.27 17.73
N GLN A 65 8.38 -16.09 17.15
CA GLN A 65 9.25 -14.93 17.33
C GLN A 65 8.81 -14.04 18.48
N ARG A 66 7.61 -14.21 19.04
CA ARG A 66 7.19 -13.47 20.23
C ARG A 66 8.14 -13.84 21.37
N PRO A 67 9.04 -12.94 21.81
CA PRO A 67 9.75 -13.19 23.04
C PRO A 67 8.68 -13.38 24.12
N ILE A 68 8.84 -14.40 24.96
CA ILE A 68 8.03 -14.53 26.16
C ILE A 68 8.35 -13.29 26.99
N LEU A 69 7.50 -12.27 26.88
CA LEU A 69 7.63 -11.07 27.67
C LEU A 69 7.47 -11.48 29.12
N SER A 70 8.40 -11.05 29.98
CA SER A 70 8.20 -11.25 31.41
C SER A 70 6.86 -10.64 31.82
N PRO A 71 6.16 -11.19 32.83
CA PRO A 71 4.90 -10.64 33.32
C PRO A 71 4.97 -9.13 33.57
N GLU A 72 6.09 -8.66 34.15
CA GLU A 72 6.36 -7.23 34.39
C GLU A 72 6.50 -6.38 33.11
N ALA A 73 7.13 -6.92 32.06
CA ALA A 73 7.23 -6.23 30.78
C ALA A 73 5.85 -6.13 30.11
N SER A 74 5.06 -7.21 30.19
CA SER A 74 3.69 -7.21 29.66
C SER A 74 2.79 -6.22 30.40
N GLN A 75 2.89 -6.14 31.73
CA GLN A 75 2.13 -5.19 32.55
C GLN A 75 2.51 -3.74 32.22
N ARG A 76 3.81 -3.44 32.07
CA ARG A 76 4.27 -2.09 31.67
C ARG A 76 3.73 -1.68 30.29
N ILE A 77 3.74 -2.60 29.33
CA ILE A 77 3.19 -2.34 27.99
C ILE A 77 1.67 -2.13 28.07
N GLN A 78 0.95 -2.97 28.80
CA GLN A 78 -0.49 -2.83 29.01
C GLN A 78 -0.84 -1.49 29.67
N GLU A 79 -0.11 -1.08 30.70
CA GLU A 79 -0.30 0.22 31.34
C GLU A 79 -0.05 1.39 30.37
N GLN A 80 1.01 1.32 29.55
CA GLN A 80 1.30 2.35 28.57
C GLN A 80 0.19 2.46 27.51
N VAL A 81 -0.29 1.31 27.00
CA VAL A 81 -1.40 1.26 26.05
C VAL A 81 -2.68 1.79 26.69
N TYR A 82 -3.00 1.36 27.91
CA TYR A 82 -4.19 1.82 28.64
C TYR A 82 -4.14 3.32 28.92
N ARG A 83 -2.98 3.87 29.30
CA ARG A 83 -2.79 5.32 29.48
C ARG A 83 -3.01 6.08 28.16
N ARG A 84 -2.50 5.57 27.03
CA ARG A 84 -2.72 6.19 25.71
C ARG A 84 -4.18 6.12 25.29
N MET A 85 -4.83 4.97 25.44
CA MET A 85 -6.24 4.77 25.11
C MET A 85 -7.15 5.66 25.97
N ARG A 86 -6.88 5.76 27.28
CA ARG A 86 -7.61 6.65 28.18
C ARG A 86 -7.47 8.11 27.78
N ARG A 87 -6.27 8.56 27.37
CA ARG A 87 -6.06 9.92 26.85
C ARG A 87 -6.81 10.15 25.55
N ALA A 88 -6.80 9.19 24.62
CA ALA A 88 -7.54 9.28 23.36
C ALA A 88 -9.05 9.38 23.59
N LEU A 89 -9.62 8.55 24.47
CA LEU A 89 -11.04 8.60 24.85
C LEU A 89 -11.40 9.94 25.51
N PHE A 90 -10.52 10.47 26.37
CA PHE A 90 -10.74 11.78 26.99
C PHE A 90 -10.71 12.90 25.95
N LEU A 91 -9.77 12.86 25.01
CA LEU A 91 -9.68 13.80 23.89
C LEU A 91 -10.91 13.74 22.98
N HIS A 92 -11.49 12.56 22.74
CA HIS A 92 -12.74 12.44 22.00
C HIS A 92 -13.91 13.10 22.74
N ARG A 93 -14.10 12.79 24.04
CA ARG A 93 -15.15 13.42 24.85
C ARG A 93 -15.00 14.93 24.96
N THR A 94 -13.77 15.44 25.11
CA THR A 94 -13.57 16.89 25.18
C THR A 94 -13.72 17.56 23.82
N ARG A 95 -13.37 16.90 22.71
CA ARG A 95 -13.65 17.42 21.36
C ARG A 95 -15.13 17.62 21.13
N ASP A 96 -15.96 16.65 21.48
CA ASP A 96 -17.41 16.74 21.27
C ASP A 96 -18.02 17.86 22.14
N ALA A 97 -17.56 17.98 23.40
CA ALA A 97 -17.98 19.05 24.29
C ALA A 97 -17.54 20.45 23.81
N VAL A 98 -16.31 20.58 23.31
CA VAL A 98 -15.77 21.84 22.77
C VAL A 98 -16.44 22.22 21.45
N GLN A 99 -16.78 21.26 20.60
CA GLN A 99 -17.54 21.53 19.37
C GLN A 99 -18.95 22.05 19.70
N MET A 100 -19.64 21.46 20.67
CA MET A 100 -20.93 21.96 21.12
C MET A 100 -20.81 23.36 21.76
N ALA A 101 -19.82 23.60 22.61
CA ALA A 101 -19.60 24.93 23.21
C ALA A 101 -19.20 25.99 22.16
N GLY A 102 -18.38 25.61 21.17
CA GLY A 102 -17.97 26.49 20.07
C GLY A 102 -19.13 26.94 19.20
N ALA A 103 -20.12 26.07 18.95
CA ALA A 103 -21.32 26.43 18.19
C ALA A 103 -22.13 27.55 18.87
N PHE A 104 -22.24 27.55 20.20
CA PHE A 104 -22.93 28.62 20.95
C PHE A 104 -22.14 29.93 20.98
N ALA A 105 -20.81 29.86 21.08
CA ALA A 105 -19.98 31.06 21.05
C ALA A 105 -20.04 31.76 19.69
N VAL A 106 -20.00 31.00 18.59
CA VAL A 106 -20.08 31.55 17.23
C VAL A 106 -21.46 32.16 16.96
N THR A 107 -22.56 31.53 17.41
CA THR A 107 -23.90 32.12 17.25
C THR A 107 -24.10 33.36 18.09
N ALA A 108 -23.61 33.39 19.34
CA ALA A 108 -23.66 34.58 20.19
C ALA A 108 -22.87 35.76 19.59
N VAL A 109 -21.64 35.52 19.10
CA VAL A 109 -20.83 36.55 18.43
C VAL A 109 -21.50 37.01 17.14
N SER A 110 -22.07 36.08 16.35
CA SER A 110 -22.78 36.43 15.11
C SER A 110 -24.01 37.29 15.39
N LEU A 111 -24.78 37.01 16.45
CA LEU A 111 -25.92 37.82 16.87
C LEU A 111 -25.49 39.22 17.34
N VAL A 112 -24.38 39.33 18.07
CA VAL A 112 -23.83 40.64 18.50
C VAL A 112 -23.35 41.45 17.29
N ILE A 113 -22.64 40.84 16.35
CA ILE A 113 -22.21 41.50 15.10
C ILE A 113 -23.44 41.93 14.28
N LEU A 114 -24.45 41.06 14.15
CA LEU A 114 -25.69 41.37 13.44
C LEU A 114 -26.47 42.51 14.13
N ALA A 115 -26.48 42.57 15.46
CA ALA A 115 -27.12 43.66 16.20
C ALA A 115 -26.37 45.00 16.04
N LEU A 116 -25.03 44.96 16.04
CA LEU A 116 -24.20 46.16 15.89
C LEU A 116 -24.20 46.70 14.45
N PHE A 117 -24.18 45.82 13.44
CA PHE A 117 -24.08 46.23 12.02
C PHE A 117 -25.42 46.23 11.27
N GLY A 118 -26.42 45.45 11.72
CA GLY A 118 -27.71 45.32 11.03
C GLY A 118 -28.54 46.61 10.99
N GLY A 119 -28.46 47.43 12.06
CA GLY A 119 -29.14 48.73 12.10
C GLY A 119 -28.63 49.72 11.05
N GLN A 120 -27.35 49.65 10.70
CA GLN A 120 -26.71 50.56 9.76
C GLN A 120 -26.98 50.18 8.29
N TRP A 121 -27.15 48.88 8.01
CA TRP A 121 -27.49 48.38 6.67
C TRP A 121 -28.94 48.67 6.25
N LEU A 122 -29.89 48.71 7.19
CA LEU A 122 -31.30 49.00 6.87
C LEU A 122 -31.51 50.40 6.27
N GLN A 123 -30.64 51.38 6.55
CA GLN A 123 -30.73 52.71 5.93
C GLN A 123 -30.32 52.71 4.44
N PHE A 124 -29.50 51.76 3.99
CA PHE A 124 -29.09 51.66 2.59
C PHE A 124 -30.19 51.09 1.69
N ILE A 125 -31.03 50.19 2.21
CA ILE A 125 -32.12 49.54 1.44
C ILE A 125 -33.36 50.45 1.32
N ALA A 126 -33.49 51.44 2.22
CA ALA A 126 -34.59 52.41 2.20
C ALA A 126 -34.37 53.57 1.20
N SER A 127 -33.22 53.62 0.50
CA SER A 127 -33.04 54.57 -0.59
C SER A 127 -33.69 54.02 -1.87
N PRO A 128 -34.76 54.64 -2.39
CA PRO A 128 -35.35 54.25 -3.67
C PRO A 128 -34.30 54.50 -4.77
N ASN A 129 -33.70 53.42 -5.27
CA ASN A 129 -32.69 53.52 -6.33
C ASN A 129 -33.37 53.93 -7.64
N PRO A 130 -32.91 54.99 -8.32
CA PRO A 130 -33.40 55.37 -9.65
C PRO A 130 -33.17 54.26 -10.67
N THR A 131 -34.23 53.93 -11.40
CA THR A 131 -34.27 52.99 -12.53
C THR A 131 -33.09 53.17 -13.50
N PRO A 132 -32.20 52.17 -13.66
CA PRO A 132 -31.28 52.15 -14.79
C PRO A 132 -32.01 51.69 -16.07
N PRO A 133 -31.63 52.20 -17.25
CA PRO A 133 -32.22 51.81 -18.53
C PRO A 133 -31.87 50.36 -18.88
N VAL A 134 -32.88 49.62 -19.30
CA VAL A 134 -32.79 48.21 -19.71
C VAL A 134 -32.13 48.13 -21.08
N THR A 135 -30.89 47.65 -21.13
CA THR A 135 -30.25 47.21 -22.38
C THR A 135 -30.59 45.74 -22.61
N ALA A 136 -31.37 45.47 -23.65
CA ALA A 136 -31.72 44.11 -24.06
C ALA A 136 -30.46 43.36 -24.53
N VAL A 137 -30.11 42.28 -23.84
CA VAL A 137 -29.10 41.31 -24.29
C VAL A 137 -29.84 40.11 -24.86
N THR A 138 -29.71 39.93 -26.16
CA THR A 138 -30.22 38.78 -26.93
C THR A 138 -29.35 37.56 -26.63
N ILE A 139 -29.94 36.49 -26.09
CA ILE A 139 -29.24 35.22 -25.87
C ILE A 139 -29.48 34.33 -27.08
N GLU A 140 -28.44 34.14 -27.89
CA GLU A 140 -28.41 33.15 -28.97
C GLU A 140 -28.29 31.75 -28.36
N THR A 141 -29.33 30.94 -28.58
CA THR A 141 -29.42 29.55 -28.14
C THR A 141 -28.79 28.67 -29.21
N LEU A 142 -27.58 28.15 -28.97
CA LEU A 142 -26.95 27.16 -29.83
C LEU A 142 -27.43 25.76 -29.44
N ALA A 143 -28.29 25.21 -30.29
CA ALA A 143 -28.59 23.79 -30.37
C ALA A 143 -27.39 23.05 -30.99
N ALA A 144 -26.92 22.00 -30.32
CA ALA A 144 -26.04 21.01 -30.91
C ALA A 144 -26.48 19.62 -30.46
N THR A 145 -27.32 19.05 -31.32
CA THR A 145 -27.74 17.66 -31.39
C THR A 145 -26.54 16.82 -31.83
N GLU A 146 -26.19 15.77 -31.09
CA GLU A 146 -25.63 14.57 -31.74
C GLU A 146 -25.84 13.34 -30.87
N ALA A 147 -26.75 12.48 -31.35
CA ALA A 147 -26.97 11.14 -30.87
C ALA A 147 -26.06 10.20 -31.67
N VAL A 148 -25.21 9.42 -31.01
CA VAL A 148 -24.54 8.26 -31.61
C VAL A 148 -24.93 7.04 -30.80
N SER A 149 -25.83 6.28 -31.41
CA SER A 149 -26.20 4.92 -31.06
C SER A 149 -25.12 3.96 -31.58
N ALA A 150 -24.59 3.08 -30.73
CA ALA A 150 -23.77 1.95 -31.15
C ALA A 150 -24.17 0.72 -30.33
N GLU A 151 -25.20 0.06 -30.83
CA GLU A 151 -25.64 -1.27 -30.44
C GLU A 151 -24.65 -2.27 -31.03
N THR A 152 -23.88 -2.96 -30.19
CA THR A 152 -23.04 -4.09 -30.61
C THR A 152 -23.52 -5.32 -29.85
N ALA A 153 -24.39 -6.10 -30.50
CA ALA A 153 -24.78 -7.42 -30.04
C ALA A 153 -23.63 -8.39 -30.35
N VAL A 154 -23.03 -8.96 -29.31
CA VAL A 154 -22.12 -10.10 -29.43
C VAL A 154 -22.90 -11.34 -29.03
N ASP A 155 -23.20 -12.12 -30.06
CA ASP A 155 -23.69 -13.49 -30.01
C ASP A 155 -22.63 -14.39 -29.36
N SER A 156 -23.02 -15.21 -28.39
CA SER A 156 -22.13 -16.17 -27.73
C SER A 156 -22.90 -17.46 -27.49
N ASP A 157 -22.71 -18.35 -28.45
CA ASP A 157 -23.13 -19.74 -28.52
C ASP A 157 -22.57 -20.56 -27.34
N PRO A 158 -23.40 -21.23 -26.52
CA PRO A 158 -22.91 -22.10 -25.46
C PRO A 158 -22.53 -23.47 -26.03
N THR A 159 -21.24 -23.65 -26.32
CA THR A 159 -20.65 -24.98 -26.57
C THR A 159 -20.74 -25.83 -25.29
N SER A 160 -21.54 -26.89 -25.39
CA SER A 160 -21.71 -27.97 -24.42
C SER A 160 -20.40 -28.73 -24.14
N LEU A 161 -20.02 -28.84 -22.87
CA LEU A 161 -18.97 -29.75 -22.39
C LEU A 161 -19.54 -31.16 -22.13
N PRO A 162 -18.78 -32.23 -22.43
CA PRO A 162 -19.16 -33.60 -22.11
C PRO A 162 -18.99 -33.92 -20.60
N PRO A 163 -19.77 -34.88 -20.05
CA PRO A 163 -19.68 -35.29 -18.66
C PRO A 163 -18.40 -36.12 -18.41
N LEU A 164 -17.70 -35.80 -17.32
CA LEU A 164 -16.55 -36.55 -16.82
C LEU A 164 -17.04 -37.54 -15.76
N ASP A 165 -17.12 -38.82 -16.12
CA ASP A 165 -17.35 -39.91 -15.17
C ASP A 165 -16.05 -40.17 -14.37
N ILE A 166 -16.09 -39.88 -13.07
CA ILE A 166 -15.03 -40.26 -12.12
C ILE A 166 -15.54 -41.47 -11.32
N PRO A 167 -14.89 -42.64 -11.42
CA PRO A 167 -15.22 -43.79 -10.58
C PRO A 167 -14.70 -43.55 -9.15
N ILE A 168 -15.61 -43.63 -8.18
CA ILE A 168 -15.30 -43.66 -6.75
C ILE A 168 -14.92 -45.10 -6.41
N GLU A 169 -13.63 -45.39 -6.40
CA GLU A 169 -13.09 -46.63 -5.85
C GLU A 169 -12.90 -46.42 -4.34
N ALA A 170 -13.84 -46.94 -3.57
CA ALA A 170 -13.68 -47.12 -2.14
C ALA A 170 -12.89 -48.40 -1.93
N ASP A 171 -11.71 -48.33 -1.33
CA ASP A 171 -11.16 -49.50 -0.67
C ASP A 171 -10.43 -49.18 0.63
N ASN A 172 -10.89 -49.90 1.65
CA ASN A 172 -10.37 -49.94 3.00
C ASN A 172 -9.15 -50.86 3.04
N SER A 173 -8.05 -50.41 3.63
CA SER A 173 -7.17 -51.33 4.36
C SER A 173 -6.26 -50.57 5.34
N LEU A 174 -6.72 -50.53 6.59
CA LEU A 174 -5.88 -50.41 7.78
C LEU A 174 -4.96 -51.62 7.86
N THR A 175 -3.64 -51.43 7.79
CA THR A 175 -2.61 -52.00 8.70
C THR A 175 -1.20 -51.78 8.14
N ALA A 176 -0.42 -50.90 8.75
CA ALA A 176 1.04 -51.01 8.73
C ALA A 176 1.63 -50.15 9.87
N SER A 177 2.06 -50.81 10.93
CA SER A 177 2.97 -50.24 11.93
C SER A 177 4.30 -49.93 11.25
N GLN A 178 4.49 -48.69 10.79
CA GLN A 178 5.78 -48.24 10.27
C GLN A 178 6.70 -47.78 11.40
N GLN A 179 7.78 -48.54 11.53
CA GLN A 179 8.91 -48.29 12.39
C GLN A 179 9.59 -46.98 12.00
N LEU A 180 9.65 -46.04 12.96
CA LEU A 180 10.17 -44.69 12.77
C LEU A 180 11.69 -44.73 12.58
N VAL A 181 12.14 -44.79 11.33
CA VAL A 181 13.53 -44.49 10.97
C VAL A 181 13.70 -42.97 11.09
N PRO A 182 14.70 -42.45 11.83
CA PRO A 182 14.94 -41.02 11.93
C PRO A 182 15.27 -40.46 10.55
N GLN A 183 14.31 -39.75 9.98
CA GLN A 183 14.44 -39.11 8.67
C GLN A 183 15.45 -37.96 8.80
N PRO A 184 16.48 -37.89 7.94
CA PRO A 184 17.45 -36.82 7.97
C PRO A 184 16.72 -35.48 7.83
N ALA A 185 17.16 -34.49 8.63
CA ALA A 185 16.54 -33.17 8.65
C ALA A 185 16.39 -32.65 7.19
N PRO A 186 15.18 -32.21 6.78
CA PRO A 186 14.99 -31.72 5.43
C PRO A 186 15.96 -30.56 5.18
N ALA A 187 16.64 -30.61 4.03
CA ALA A 187 17.48 -29.51 3.58
C ALA A 187 16.66 -28.20 3.64
N PRO A 188 17.27 -27.06 4.00
CA PRO A 188 16.55 -25.81 4.11
C PRO A 188 15.82 -25.53 2.79
N THR A 189 14.49 -25.65 2.83
CA THR A 189 13.64 -25.40 1.67
C THR A 189 13.76 -23.93 1.35
N VAL A 190 14.46 -23.58 0.28
CA VAL A 190 14.40 -22.24 -0.28
C VAL A 190 12.93 -22.03 -0.65
N PRO A 191 12.26 -20.98 -0.14
CA PRO A 191 10.85 -20.75 -0.45
C PRO A 191 10.63 -20.75 -1.96
N ILE A 192 9.61 -21.47 -2.44
CA ILE A 192 9.30 -21.67 -3.89
C ILE A 192 9.30 -20.33 -4.66
N TYR A 193 8.98 -19.24 -3.98
CA TYR A 193 9.00 -17.88 -4.52
C TYR A 193 10.35 -17.40 -5.06
N TRP A 194 11.49 -17.94 -4.59
CA TRP A 194 12.81 -17.54 -5.06
C TRP A 194 13.34 -18.39 -6.22
N ALA A 195 12.66 -19.50 -6.56
CA ALA A 195 13.16 -20.46 -7.56
C ALA A 195 13.11 -19.94 -9.00
N ASN A 196 12.27 -18.93 -9.28
CA ASN A 196 12.04 -18.39 -10.63
C ASN A 196 12.63 -16.99 -10.83
N LEU A 197 13.53 -16.56 -9.97
CA LEU A 197 14.17 -15.25 -10.08
C LEU A 197 15.36 -15.33 -11.03
N GLN A 198 15.32 -14.55 -12.09
CA GLN A 198 16.47 -14.28 -12.95
C GLN A 198 17.01 -12.90 -12.61
N THR A 199 18.30 -12.82 -12.28
CA THR A 199 19.02 -11.54 -12.29
C THR A 199 19.29 -11.12 -13.73
N LEU A 200 19.22 -9.82 -14.00
CA LEU A 200 19.57 -9.24 -15.30
C LEU A 200 21.08 -9.16 -15.50
N THR A 201 21.84 -9.26 -14.41
CA THR A 201 23.29 -9.25 -14.36
C THR A 201 23.81 -10.49 -13.63
N PRO A 202 23.69 -11.68 -14.25
CA PRO A 202 24.18 -12.92 -13.66
C PRO A 202 25.69 -12.83 -13.42
N GLY A 203 26.11 -13.02 -12.16
CA GLY A 203 27.53 -13.03 -11.80
C GLY A 203 28.20 -11.66 -11.64
N SER A 204 27.46 -10.56 -11.77
CA SER A 204 28.01 -9.23 -11.49
C SER A 204 28.35 -9.03 -10.02
N ASP A 205 29.39 -8.22 -9.79
CA ASP A 205 29.81 -7.82 -8.45
C ASP A 205 28.74 -6.89 -7.82
N PRO A 206 28.49 -6.96 -6.50
CA PRO A 206 27.55 -6.06 -5.84
C PRO A 206 27.78 -4.57 -6.11
N ALA A 207 29.04 -4.13 -6.30
CA ALA A 207 29.32 -2.74 -6.65
C ALA A 207 28.81 -2.37 -8.04
N GLU A 208 28.93 -3.27 -9.02
CA GLU A 208 28.45 -3.07 -10.39
C GLU A 208 26.92 -2.97 -10.43
N ILE A 209 26.23 -3.88 -9.74
CA ILE A 209 24.76 -3.86 -9.62
C ILE A 209 24.29 -2.56 -8.96
N ALA A 210 25.00 -2.08 -7.93
CA ALA A 210 24.71 -0.79 -7.32
C ALA A 210 24.98 0.36 -8.30
N GLY A 211 26.06 0.30 -9.07
CA GLY A 211 26.39 1.24 -10.14
C GLY A 211 25.27 1.39 -11.16
N GLU A 212 24.78 0.28 -11.69
CA GLU A 212 23.67 0.25 -12.65
C GLU A 212 22.37 0.79 -12.04
N LEU A 213 22.04 0.36 -10.81
CA LEU A 213 20.85 0.83 -10.11
C LEU A 213 20.86 2.35 -9.96
N PHE A 214 21.99 2.92 -9.56
CA PHE A 214 22.13 4.37 -9.46
C PHE A 214 22.08 5.00 -10.83
N THR A 215 22.84 4.52 -11.82
CA THR A 215 22.87 5.07 -13.19
C THR A 215 21.48 5.15 -13.80
N ALA A 216 20.70 4.07 -13.70
CA ALA A 216 19.31 4.02 -14.16
C ALA A 216 18.41 4.99 -13.38
N ALA A 217 18.62 5.14 -12.07
CA ALA A 217 17.93 6.14 -11.25
C ALA A 217 18.30 7.58 -11.66
N LEU A 218 19.57 7.84 -12.01
CA LEU A 218 20.01 9.17 -12.46
C LEU A 218 19.41 9.52 -13.82
N ALA A 219 19.36 8.54 -14.72
CA ALA A 219 18.77 8.69 -16.05
C ALA A 219 17.23 8.76 -16.03
N GLY A 220 16.59 8.45 -14.90
CA GLY A 220 15.14 8.31 -14.81
C GLY A 220 14.60 7.12 -15.61
N ASP A 221 15.45 6.13 -15.88
CA ASP A 221 15.12 4.94 -16.65
C ASP A 221 14.28 3.96 -15.82
N ARG A 222 12.96 4.15 -15.90
CA ARG A 222 11.99 3.34 -15.18
C ARG A 222 11.96 1.89 -15.64
N GLU A 223 12.36 1.61 -16.88
CA GLU A 223 12.35 0.26 -17.43
C GLU A 223 13.49 -0.54 -16.83
N THR A 224 14.72 -0.03 -16.94
CA THR A 224 15.91 -0.67 -16.33
C THR A 224 15.74 -0.81 -14.83
N LEU A 225 15.27 0.24 -14.14
CA LEU A 225 14.96 0.12 -12.71
C LEU A 225 13.88 -0.92 -12.45
N GLY A 226 12.79 -0.91 -13.22
CA GLY A 226 11.71 -1.88 -13.11
C GLY A 226 12.24 -3.30 -13.23
N GLN A 227 13.10 -3.57 -14.20
CA GLN A 227 13.75 -4.86 -14.38
C GLN A 227 14.64 -5.20 -13.18
N LEU A 228 15.53 -4.30 -12.75
CA LEU A 228 16.37 -4.47 -11.54
C LEU A 228 15.53 -4.70 -10.27
N PHE A 229 14.32 -4.14 -10.20
CA PHE A 229 13.39 -4.29 -9.06
C PHE A 229 12.44 -5.49 -9.17
N VAL A 230 12.14 -5.99 -10.37
CA VAL A 230 11.23 -7.14 -10.60
C VAL A 230 11.75 -8.39 -9.88
N ALA A 231 13.07 -8.50 -9.70
CA ALA A 231 13.67 -9.59 -8.93
C ALA A 231 13.36 -9.55 -7.41
N MET A 232 12.74 -8.48 -6.89
CA MET A 232 12.46 -8.32 -5.47
C MET A 232 10.99 -8.47 -5.07
N ARG A 233 10.05 -8.51 -6.02
CA ARG A 233 8.58 -8.40 -5.77
C ARG A 233 8.17 -7.28 -4.78
N ALA A 234 9.05 -6.32 -4.48
CA ALA A 234 8.69 -5.11 -3.77
C ALA A 234 7.60 -4.40 -4.60
N PRO A 235 6.57 -3.79 -3.97
CA PRO A 235 5.55 -3.07 -4.72
C PRO A 235 6.26 -2.11 -5.69
N ARG A 236 5.99 -2.26 -6.99
CA ARG A 236 6.79 -1.70 -8.09
C ARG A 236 6.95 -0.17 -8.05
N GLN A 237 6.09 0.53 -7.34
CA GLN A 237 6.00 1.99 -7.39
C GLN A 237 6.60 2.74 -6.18
N PRO A 238 6.38 2.34 -4.91
CA PRO A 238 6.88 3.11 -3.77
C PRO A 238 8.40 3.22 -3.74
N THR A 239 9.11 2.12 -3.96
CA THR A 239 10.58 2.06 -3.85
C THR A 239 11.26 2.79 -5.01
N LEU A 240 10.76 2.56 -6.23
CA LEU A 240 11.21 3.26 -7.44
C LEU A 240 10.99 4.78 -7.33
N ARG A 241 9.78 5.18 -6.96
CA ARG A 241 9.42 6.59 -6.78
C ARG A 241 10.22 7.22 -5.65
N MET A 242 10.53 6.46 -4.59
CA MET A 242 11.44 6.90 -3.54
C MET A 242 12.81 7.24 -4.09
N TRP A 243 13.45 6.33 -4.83
CA TRP A 243 14.78 6.55 -5.40
C TRP A 243 14.82 7.78 -6.29
N LEU A 244 13.84 7.92 -7.19
CA LEU A 244 13.73 9.09 -8.06
C LEU A 244 13.50 10.38 -7.26
N MET A 245 12.74 10.34 -6.16
CA MET A 245 12.54 11.50 -5.28
C MET A 245 13.78 11.85 -4.44
N PHE A 246 14.49 10.85 -3.91
CA PHE A 246 15.74 11.02 -3.16
C PHE A 246 16.81 11.65 -4.03
N TYR A 247 16.98 11.12 -5.24
CA TYR A 247 18.02 11.54 -6.14
C TYR A 247 17.81 12.97 -6.66
N ARG A 248 16.58 13.29 -7.07
CA ARG A 248 16.22 14.65 -7.53
C ARG A 248 16.46 15.74 -6.47
N ARG A 249 16.46 15.37 -5.17
CA ARG A 249 16.68 16.30 -4.06
C ARG A 249 18.16 16.52 -3.73
N CYS A 250 19.03 15.55 -4.02
CA CYS A 250 20.48 15.69 -3.84
C CYS A 250 21.19 16.23 -5.09
N LEU A 251 20.56 16.19 -6.27
CA LEU A 251 21.13 16.63 -7.56
C LEU A 251 20.88 18.10 -7.93
N SER A 252 20.34 18.94 -7.05
CA SER A 252 20.19 20.37 -7.36
C SER A 252 21.53 21.08 -7.62
N SER A 253 22.67 20.45 -7.28
CA SER A 253 23.99 20.84 -7.80
C SER A 253 24.31 20.08 -9.09
N SER A 254 24.53 20.81 -10.17
CA SER A 254 24.79 20.35 -11.55
C SER A 254 26.07 19.52 -11.79
N VAL A 255 26.66 18.93 -10.74
CA VAL A 255 27.87 18.11 -10.84
C VAL A 255 27.46 16.64 -10.94
N VAL A 256 27.83 15.99 -12.05
CA VAL A 256 27.73 14.53 -12.20
C VAL A 256 28.50 13.90 -11.05
N PRO A 257 27.83 13.19 -10.12
CA PRO A 257 28.51 12.70 -8.92
C PRO A 257 29.54 11.64 -9.31
N ASN A 258 30.77 11.78 -8.83
CA ASN A 258 31.77 10.72 -8.91
C ASN A 258 31.46 9.69 -7.83
N LEU A 259 30.48 8.83 -8.10
CA LEU A 259 29.98 7.86 -7.14
C LEU A 259 31.01 6.76 -6.92
N GLN A 260 31.36 6.53 -5.65
CA GLN A 260 32.22 5.43 -5.22
C GLN A 260 31.39 4.40 -4.46
N TYR A 261 31.65 3.12 -4.72
CA TYR A 261 30.87 2.00 -4.18
C TYR A 261 31.80 1.12 -3.34
N HIS A 262 31.52 1.03 -2.04
CA HIS A 262 32.29 0.21 -1.10
C HIS A 262 31.46 -0.99 -0.66
N VAL A 263 31.89 -2.19 -1.06
CA VAL A 263 31.22 -3.43 -0.66
C VAL A 263 31.69 -3.83 0.74
N VAL A 264 30.75 -3.79 1.69
CA VAL A 264 30.91 -4.25 3.06
C VAL A 264 30.18 -5.59 3.21
N PRO A 265 30.90 -6.72 3.34
CA PRO A 265 30.25 -8.01 3.58
C PRO A 265 29.60 -7.99 4.97
N ALA A 266 28.28 -8.16 5.02
CA ALA A 266 27.52 -8.26 6.27
C ALA A 266 27.38 -9.72 6.73
N ASP A 267 27.21 -10.63 5.77
CA ASP A 267 27.40 -12.07 5.91
C ASP A 267 28.26 -12.51 4.72
N PRO A 268 29.44 -13.12 4.94
CA PRO A 268 30.40 -13.42 3.88
C PRO A 268 29.85 -14.33 2.77
N LYS A 269 28.73 -15.03 2.99
CA LYS A 269 28.14 -15.94 2.00
C LYS A 269 26.81 -15.47 1.43
N LEU A 270 26.08 -14.66 2.17
CA LEU A 270 24.66 -14.42 1.86
C LEU A 270 24.28 -12.95 1.76
N ILE A 271 25.00 -12.01 2.37
CA ILE A 271 24.55 -10.61 2.47
C ILE A 271 25.72 -9.65 2.25
N ALA A 272 25.56 -8.76 1.28
CA ALA A 272 26.46 -7.64 1.04
C ALA A 272 25.71 -6.33 1.32
N ARG A 273 26.41 -5.37 1.93
CA ARG A 273 25.98 -3.98 1.97
C ARG A 273 26.91 -3.19 1.07
N VAL A 274 26.37 -2.40 0.16
CA VAL A 274 27.14 -1.50 -0.70
C VAL A 274 26.91 -0.08 -0.22
N ASP A 275 27.95 0.50 0.38
CA ASP A 275 27.95 1.87 0.85
C ASP A 275 28.34 2.78 -0.32
N VAL A 276 27.53 3.80 -0.60
CA VAL A 276 27.69 4.67 -1.76
C VAL A 276 28.12 6.06 -1.31
N TYR A 277 29.19 6.57 -1.90
CA TYR A 277 29.81 7.83 -1.56
C TYR A 277 29.92 8.76 -2.78
N ASN A 278 29.92 10.06 -2.54
CA ASN A 278 30.30 11.08 -3.52
C ASN A 278 31.46 11.88 -2.94
N GLY A 279 32.69 11.59 -3.37
CA GLY A 279 33.89 11.98 -2.62
C GLY A 279 33.88 11.35 -1.21
N ASP A 280 34.07 12.16 -0.17
CA ASP A 280 34.06 11.69 1.22
C ASP A 280 32.66 11.63 1.85
N GLN A 281 31.62 12.06 1.13
CA GLN A 281 30.26 12.12 1.66
C GLN A 281 29.49 10.83 1.40
N PHE A 282 29.01 10.20 2.47
CA PHE A 282 28.09 9.05 2.38
C PHE A 282 26.72 9.49 1.84
N VAL A 283 26.30 8.89 0.73
CA VAL A 283 25.05 9.19 0.02
C VAL A 283 23.96 8.18 0.38
N GLY A 284 24.30 6.90 0.55
CA GLY A 284 23.32 5.88 0.89
C GLY A 284 23.89 4.47 0.97
N GLU A 285 23.02 3.51 1.31
CA GLU A 285 23.34 2.09 1.34
C GLU A 285 22.41 1.30 0.40
N VAL A 286 22.95 0.28 -0.26
CA VAL A 286 22.18 -0.74 -0.96
C VAL A 286 22.51 -2.08 -0.32
N LYS A 287 21.50 -2.76 0.22
CA LYS A 287 21.68 -4.12 0.73
C LYS A 287 21.36 -5.11 -0.37
N MET A 288 22.14 -6.17 -0.42
CA MET A 288 22.02 -7.24 -1.41
C MET A 288 22.11 -8.59 -0.72
N ARG A 289 21.42 -9.58 -1.27
CA ARG A 289 21.42 -10.96 -0.80
C ARG A 289 21.79 -11.89 -1.94
N ARG A 290 22.60 -12.88 -1.63
CA ARG A 290 22.97 -13.94 -2.56
C ARG A 290 21.94 -15.07 -2.52
N ILE A 291 21.41 -15.42 -3.69
CA ILE A 291 20.42 -16.50 -3.87
C ILE A 291 20.85 -17.27 -5.12
N ASN A 292 20.96 -18.59 -5.04
CA ASN A 292 21.44 -19.42 -6.17
C ASN A 292 22.75 -18.92 -6.80
N ASN A 293 23.69 -18.45 -5.97
CA ASN A 293 24.98 -17.89 -6.37
C ASN A 293 24.94 -16.51 -7.04
N GLU A 294 23.76 -15.91 -7.18
CA GLU A 294 23.52 -14.61 -7.81
C GLU A 294 23.14 -13.54 -6.77
N TRP A 295 23.51 -12.28 -7.02
CA TRP A 295 23.20 -11.17 -6.11
C TRP A 295 21.89 -10.50 -6.50
N PHE A 296 21.03 -10.30 -5.50
CA PHE A 296 19.78 -9.59 -5.62
C PHE A 296 19.79 -8.43 -4.66
N THR A 297 19.37 -7.24 -5.11
CA THR A 297 19.10 -6.14 -4.20
C THR A 297 18.00 -6.56 -3.22
N VAL A 298 18.08 -6.13 -1.96
CA VAL A 298 17.04 -6.38 -0.95
C VAL A 298 16.97 -5.17 -0.03
N PHE A 299 15.81 -4.53 0.05
CA PHE A 299 15.64 -3.36 0.90
C PHE A 299 15.14 -3.79 2.26
N THR A 300 16.03 -3.78 3.26
CA THR A 300 15.61 -3.94 4.67
C THR A 300 15.26 -2.60 5.31
N SER A 301 15.69 -1.49 4.70
CA SER A 301 15.54 -0.14 5.25
C SER A 301 15.43 0.91 4.13
N TYR A 302 14.71 1.99 4.42
CA TYR A 302 14.77 3.22 3.63
C TYR A 302 16.23 3.68 3.55
N PRO A 303 16.74 4.11 2.38
CA PRO A 303 18.09 4.67 2.30
C PRO A 303 18.15 5.91 3.21
N THR A 304 18.92 5.81 4.29
CA THR A 304 19.12 6.94 5.21
C THR A 304 20.18 7.86 4.64
N VAL A 305 19.76 8.93 3.99
CA VAL A 305 20.66 9.99 3.51
C VAL A 305 20.99 10.91 4.69
N LYS A 306 22.13 10.68 5.35
CA LYS A 306 22.72 11.67 6.24
C LYS A 306 23.49 12.68 5.39
N GLY A 307 22.98 13.91 5.24
CA GLY A 307 23.76 15.02 4.66
C GLY A 307 23.13 15.79 3.50
N CYS A 308 21.99 15.36 2.92
CA CYS A 308 21.23 16.21 1.98
C CYS A 308 20.28 17.20 2.69
N TYR A 309 20.49 17.44 3.99
CA TYR A 309 19.98 18.67 4.61
C TYR A 309 20.85 19.80 4.08
N ILE A 310 20.36 20.42 3.02
CA ILE A 310 20.67 21.80 2.66
C ILE A 310 20.69 22.56 4.00
N ASN A 311 21.85 23.10 4.38
CA ASN A 311 21.86 24.22 5.32
C ASN A 311 20.87 25.23 4.73
N PRO A 312 19.72 25.50 5.38
CA PRO A 312 18.72 26.41 4.84
C PRO A 312 19.30 27.78 4.51
#